data_AF-A0A7W7RG30-F1
#
_entry.id   AF-A0A7W7RG30-F1
#
_cell.length_a   1.000
_cell.length_b   1.000
_cell.length_c   1.000
_cell.angle_alpha   90.00
_cell.angle_beta   90.00
_cell.angle_gamma   90.00
#
_symmetry.space_group_name_H-M   'P 1'
#
loop_
_entity.id
_entity.type
_entity.pdbx_description
1 polymer ?
#
loop_
_entity_poly.entity_id
_entity_poly.type
_entity_poly.pdbx_seq_one_letter_code
_entity_poly.pdbx_strand_id
1 'polypeptide(L)' 'MGLRFEELDWCSTPMGELVLRRRWDPVIGADVHEIKLGDEFLPERSTGVAS' A
#
# COMPACT_ATOMS: atom_id res chain seq x y z
N MET A 1 19.22 -15.83 -1.75
CA MET A 1 19.34 -14.36 -1.79
C MET A 1 17.96 -13.76 -1.98
N GLY A 2 17.31 -13.33 -0.91
CA GLY A 2 15.92 -12.86 -0.96
C GLY A 2 15.80 -11.48 -1.60
N LEU A 3 14.76 -11.29 -2.41
CA LEU A 3 14.28 -10.00 -2.90
C LEU A 3 13.92 -9.13 -1.69
N ARG A 4 14.86 -8.31 -1.22
CA ARG A 4 14.61 -7.34 -0.17
C ARG A 4 13.76 -6.23 -0.77
N PHE A 5 12.57 -6.03 -0.22
CA PHE A 5 11.73 -4.89 -0.49
C PHE A 5 12.08 -3.77 0.49
N GLU A 6 12.04 -2.54 0.01
CA GLU A 6 12.21 -1.33 0.80
C GLU A 6 10.88 -0.59 0.80
N GLU A 7 10.27 -0.38 1.97
CA GLU A 7 9.14 0.54 2.11
C GLU A 7 9.65 1.97 1.98
N LEU A 8 9.12 2.68 0.99
CA LEU A 8 9.49 4.06 0.70
C LEU A 8 8.53 5.05 1.36
N ASP A 9 7.24 4.74 1.34
CA ASP A 9 6.20 5.65 1.81
C ASP A 9 4.95 4.89 2.25
N TRP A 10 4.21 5.49 3.18
CA TRP A 10 2.94 4.97 3.69
C TRP A 10 1.92 6.10 3.74
N CYS A 11 0.69 5.81 3.31
CA CYS A 11 -0.41 6.75 3.33
C CYS A 11 -1.72 6.05 3.73
N SER A 12 -2.36 6.52 4.81
CA SER A 12 -3.72 6.11 5.15
C SER A 12 -4.74 6.75 4.20
N THR A 13 -5.52 5.93 3.49
CA THR A 13 -6.64 6.42 2.66
C THR A 13 -7.98 5.91 3.18
N PRO A 14 -9.10 6.56 2.80
CA PRO A 14 -10.44 6.09 3.15
C PRO A 14 -10.78 4.69 2.61
N MET A 15 -9.99 4.16 1.68
CA MET A 15 -10.17 2.82 1.09
C MET A 15 -9.26 1.76 1.73
N GLY A 16 -8.36 2.16 2.64
CA GLY A 16 -7.34 1.30 3.24
C GLY A 16 -5.96 1.96 3.28
N GLU A 17 -5.01 1.30 3.91
CA GLU A 17 -3.62 1.75 3.98
C GLU A 17 -2.90 1.51 2.65
N LEU A 18 -2.33 2.56 2.05
CA LEU A 18 -1.47 2.43 0.88
C LEU A 18 -0.01 2.37 1.32
N VAL A 19 0.70 1.33 0.90
CA VAL A 19 2.14 1.16 1.13
C VAL A 19 2.85 1.19 -0.22
N LEU A 20 3.76 2.15 -0.39
CA LEU A 20 4.68 2.19 -1.51
C LEU A 20 5.95 1.43 -1.14
N ARG A 21 6.26 0.40 -1.91
CA ARG A 21 7.49 -0.37 -1.76
C ARG A 21 8.27 -0.37 -3.07
N ARG A 22 9.60 -0.35 -2.94
CA ARG A 22 10.53 -0.52 -4.05
C ARG A 22 11.28 -1.83 -3.90
N ARG A 23 11.47 -2.54 -5.01
CA ARG A 23 12.36 -3.69 -5.08
C ARG A 23 13.22 -3.63 -6.32
N TRP A 24 14.43 -4.18 -6.23
CA TRP A 24 15.26 -4.43 -7.39
C TRP A 24 14.78 -5.68 -8.12
N ASP A 25 14.42 -5.57 -9.39
CA ASP A 25 14.06 -6.71 -10.21
C ASP A 25 15.24 -7.12 -11.12
N PRO A 26 15.84 -8.30 -10.91
CA PRO A 26 17.00 -8.73 -11.69
C PRO A 26 16.64 -9.19 -13.10
N VAL A 27 15.36 -9.47 -13.40
CA VAL A 27 14.91 -9.88 -14.74
C VAL A 27 14.84 -8.66 -15.65
N ILE A 28 14.35 -7.54 -15.12
CA ILE A 28 14.21 -6.28 -15.86
C ILE A 28 15.47 -5.40 -15.68
N GLY A 29 16.28 -5.65 -14.66
CA GLY A 29 17.51 -4.91 -14.37
C GLY A 29 17.25 -3.49 -13.87
N ALA A 30 16.13 -3.28 -13.17
CA ALA A 30 15.66 -1.97 -12.75
C ALA A 30 14.89 -2.02 -11.42
N ASP A 31 14.75 -0.85 -10.81
CA ASP A 31 13.90 -0.64 -9.64
C ASP A 31 12.42 -0.65 -10.01
N VAL A 32 11.69 -1.59 -9.42
CA VAL A 32 10.23 -1.73 -9.57
C VAL A 32 9.55 -1.13 -8.35
N HIS A 33 8.60 -0.22 -8.60
CA HIS A 33 7.76 0.39 -7.58
C HIS A 33 6.41 -0.34 -7.55
N GLU A 34 6.07 -0.88 -6.39
CA GLU A 34 4.81 -1.57 -6.16
C GLU A 34 4.00 -0.83 -5.11
N ILE A 35 2.69 -0.74 -5.33
CA ILE A 35 1.76 -0.19 -4.35
C ILE A 35 0.96 -1.36 -3.80
N LYS A 36 1.01 -1.55 -2.49
CA LYS A 36 0.14 -2.48 -1.78
C LYS A 36 -1.01 -1.69 -1.18
N LEU A 37 -2.23 -2.03 -1.57
CA LEU A 37 -3.43 -1.61 -0.85
C LEU A 37 -3.65 -2.62 0.29
N GLY A 38 -3.58 -2.12 1.51
CA GLY A 38 -3.88 -2.84 2.74
C GLY A 38 -5.36 -3.20 2.76
N ASP A 39 -5.64 -4.45 3.10
CA ASP A 39 -6.96 -5.10 3.08
C ASP A 39 -7.85 -4.65 4.26
N GLU A 40 -7.64 -3.46 4.82
CA GLU A 40 -8.56 -2.93 5.83
C GLU A 40 -9.78 -2.36 5.10
N PHE A 41 -10.72 -3.29 4.88
CA PHE A 41 -12.14 -3.13 4.62
C PHE A 41 -12.59 -1.67 4.66
N LEU A 42 -13.12 -1.22 3.52
CA LEU A 42 -14.04 -0.09 3.39
C LEU A 42 -14.67 0.23 4.76
N PRO A 43 -14.27 1.31 5.48
CA PRO A 43 -15.14 1.83 6.51
C PRO A 43 -16.39 2.29 5.75
N GLU A 44 -17.38 1.40 5.73
CA GLU A 44 -18.73 1.77 5.41
C GLU A 44 -19.02 3.03 6.19
N ARG A 45 -19.45 4.04 5.44
CA ARG A 45 -19.74 5.36 5.93
C ARG A 45 -20.90 5.20 6.89
N SER A 46 -20.65 4.91 8.17
CA SER A 46 -21.63 5.11 9.22
C SER A 46 -21.72 6.62 9.40
N THR A 47 -22.48 7.25 8.52
CA THR A 47 -23.06 8.55 8.81
C THR A 47 -23.91 8.32 10.04
N GLY A 48 -23.36 8.65 11.21
CA GLY A 48 -24.12 8.86 12.41
C GLY A 48 -25.19 9.89 12.08
N VAL A 49 -26.42 9.41 11.92
CA VAL A 49 -27.58 10.29 11.98
C VAL A 49 -27.58 10.85 13.40
N ALA A 50 -27.31 12.14 13.47
CA ALA A 50 -27.39 12.93 14.68
C ALA A 50 -28.84 12.98 15.15
N SER A 51 -29.00 12.78 16.46
CA SER A 51 -30.08 13.30 17.34
C SER A 51 -31.52 12.88 17.07
#